data_AF-A0A2H0LX04-F1
#
_entry.id   AF-A0A2H0LX04-F1
#
_cell.length_a   1.000
_cell.length_b   1.000
_cell.length_c   1.000
_cell.angle_alpha   90.00
_cell.angle_beta   90.00
_cell.angle_gamma   90.00
#
_symmetry.space_group_name_H-M   'P 1'
#
loop_
_entity.id
_entity.type
_entity.pdbx_description
1 polymer ?
#
loop_
_entity_poly.entity_id
_entity_poly.type
_entity_poly.pdbx_seq_one_letter_code
_entity_poly.pdbx_strand_id
1 'polypeptide(L)' 'KANGQDRKIEGVFYDPKGKSYVLINGHLVSEKESFGNMVIQKINSDSVEALEDGKQLILRVHQ' A
#
# COMPACT_ATOMS: atom_id res chain seq x y z
N LYS A 1 0.07 -18.53 15.08
CA LYS A 1 0.44 -18.44 13.64
C LYS A 1 -0.10 -17.11 13.15
N ALA A 2 0.76 -16.17 12.74
CA ALA A 2 0.29 -14.90 12.23
C ALA A 2 -0.47 -15.16 10.93
N ASN A 3 -1.76 -14.80 10.87
CA ASN A 3 -2.55 -14.77 9.64
C ASN A 3 -2.10 -13.58 8.76
N GLY A 4 -0.81 -13.51 8.45
CA GLY A 4 -0.31 -12.58 7.45
C GLY A 4 -0.74 -13.11 6.10
N GLN A 5 -1.83 -12.57 5.54
CA GLN A 5 -2.00 -12.62 4.09
C GLN A 5 -0.69 -12.08 3.51
N ASP A 6 0.02 -12.88 2.72
CA ASP A 6 1.22 -12.43 2.02
C ASP A 6 0.83 -11.23 1.18
N ARG A 7 1.21 -10.04 1.65
CA ARG A 7 0.95 -8.75 1.03
C ARG A 7 2.10 -8.50 0.08
N LYS A 8 1.91 -8.86 -1.18
CA LYS A 8 2.88 -8.59 -2.23
C LYS A 8 2.58 -7.20 -2.79
N ILE A 9 3.47 -6.25 -2.50
CA ILE A 9 3.51 -4.99 -3.24
C ILE A 9 4.18 -5.27 -4.57
N GLU A 10 3.46 -5.03 -5.65
CA GLU A 10 3.91 -5.30 -7.02
C GLU A 10 4.43 -4.03 -7.70
N GLY A 11 4.00 -2.84 -7.26
CA GLY A 11 4.48 -1.58 -7.80
C GLY A 11 3.70 -0.36 -7.34
N VAL A 12 4.19 0.80 -7.75
CA VAL A 12 3.57 2.11 -7.54
C VAL A 12 3.32 2.75 -8.90
N PHE A 13 2.13 3.31 -9.07
CA PHE A 13 1.66 3.94 -10.30
C PHE A 13 1.23 5.37 -10.01
N TYR A 14 1.57 6.28 -10.91
CA TYR A 14 1.20 7.69 -10.81
C TYR A 14 0.27 8.05 -11.95
N ASP A 15 -0.88 8.64 -11.65
CA ASP A 15 -1.75 9.18 -12.68
C ASP A 15 -1.29 10.59 -13.11
N PRO A 16 -1.61 11.03 -14.33
CA PRO A 16 -1.27 12.38 -14.81
C PRO A 16 -1.98 13.51 -14.05
N LYS A 17 -2.96 13.20 -13.20
CA LYS A 17 -3.71 14.16 -12.38
C LYS A 17 -3.11 14.33 -10.98
N GLY A 18 -1.98 13.67 -10.70
CA GLY A 18 -1.24 13.76 -9.45
C GLY A 18 -1.68 12.77 -8.36
N LYS A 19 -2.47 11.75 -8.68
CA LYS A 19 -2.82 10.66 -7.76
C LYS A 19 -1.80 9.53 -7.83
N SER A 20 -1.43 9.01 -6.66
CA SER A 20 -0.59 7.83 -6.51
C SER A 20 -1.44 6.60 -6.19
N TYR A 21 -1.04 5.46 -6.74
CA TYR A 21 -1.65 4.15 -6.52
C TYR A 21 -0.57 3.13 -6.20
N VAL A 22 -0.89 2.18 -5.32
CA VAL A 22 -0.08 0.98 -5.09
C VAL A 22 -0.84 -0.24 -5.60
N LEU A 23 -0.13 -1.15 -6.27
CA LEU A 23 -0.66 -2.45 -6.66
C LEU A 23 -0.33 -3.47 -5.57
N ILE A 24 -1.36 -3.94 -4.87
CA ILE A 24 -1.26 -4.93 -3.80
C ILE A 24 -2.06 -6.16 -4.20
N ASN A 25 -1.39 -7.30 -4.39
CA ASN A 25 -2.01 -8.56 -4.80
C ASN A 25 -2.96 -8.39 -6.02
N GLY A 26 -2.52 -7.66 -7.04
CA GLY A 26 -3.32 -7.34 -8.23
C GLY A 26 -4.41 -6.26 -8.08
N HIS A 27 -4.57 -5.65 -6.90
CA HIS A 27 -5.52 -4.56 -6.66
C HIS A 27 -4.84 -3.19 -6.60
N LEU A 28 -5.33 -2.21 -7.36
CA LEU A 28 -4.91 -0.81 -7.24
C LEU A 28 -5.62 -0.15 -6.06
N VAL A 29 -4.83 0.41 -5.16
CA VAL A 29 -5.30 1.10 -3.94
C VAL A 29 -4.63 2.47 -3.88
N SER A 30 -5.40 3.52 -3.60
CA SER A 30 -4.88 4.88 -3.49
C SER A 30 -4.72 5.34 -2.05
N GLU A 31 -4.10 6.51 -1.85
CA GLU A 31 -4.00 7.12 -0.53
C GLU A 31 -5.39 7.35 0.07
N LYS A 32 -5.51 7.09 1.38
CA LYS A 32 -6.73 7.13 2.20
C LYS A 32 -7.73 6.00 1.94
N GLU A 33 -7.46 5.10 1.00
CA GLU A 33 -8.26 3.89 0.81
C GLU A 33 -7.80 2.74 1.70
N SER A 34 -8.73 1.81 1.95
CA SER A 34 -8.47 0.62 2.75
C SER A 34 -8.22 -0.61 1.88
N PHE A 35 -7.28 -1.45 2.30
CA PHE A 35 -7.03 -2.79 1.77
C PHE A 35 -6.97 -3.78 2.95
N GLY A 36 -7.99 -4.63 3.10
CA GLY A 36 -8.13 -5.45 4.30
C GLY A 36 -8.31 -4.60 5.56
N ASN A 37 -7.48 -4.86 6.58
CA ASN A 37 -7.39 -4.10 7.84
C ASN A 37 -6.40 -2.91 7.79
N MET A 38 -5.87 -2.60 6.60
CA MET A 38 -4.86 -1.58 6.39
C MET A 38 -5.45 -0.35 5.69
N VAL A 39 -5.12 0.85 6.15
CA VAL A 39 -5.44 2.11 5.47
C VAL A 39 -4.15 2.69 4.90
N ILE A 40 -4.11 2.92 3.59
CA ILE A 40 -2.96 3.54 2.93
C ILE A 40 -2.91 5.00 3.34
N GLN A 41 -1.82 5.44 3.98
CA GLN A 41 -1.65 6.82 4.41
C GLN A 41 -0.92 7.64 3.36
N LYS A 42 0.17 7.08 2.82
CA LYS A 42 1.02 7.77 1.85
C LYS A 42 1.71 6.79 0.93
N ILE A 43 1.82 7.13 -0.35
CA ILE A 43 2.50 6.34 -1.37
C ILE A 43 3.71 7.13 -1.87
N ASN A 44 4.91 6.64 -1.53
CA ASN A 44 6.18 7.15 -2.03
C ASN A 44 6.68 6.24 -3.18
N SER A 45 7.77 6.62 -3.84
CA SER A 45 8.32 5.87 -4.99
C SER A 45 8.92 4.52 -4.62
N ASP A 46 9.41 4.37 -3.38
CA ASP A 46 10.12 3.19 -2.88
C ASP A 46 9.39 2.49 -1.72
N SER A 47 8.29 3.08 -1.25
CA SER A 47 7.63 2.67 -0.02
C SER A 47 6.18 3.14 0.05
N VAL A 48 5.39 2.42 0.85
CA VAL A 48 4.01 2.75 1.17
C VAL A 48 3.88 2.81 2.69
N GLU A 49 3.46 3.96 3.19
CA GLU A 49 3.10 4.16 4.58
C GLU A 49 1.63 3.79 4.78
N ALA A 50 1.37 2.94 5.75
CA ALA A 50 0.02 2.45 6.01
C ALA A 50 -0.24 2.32 7.52
N LEU A 51 -1.52 2.32 7.88
CA LEU A 51 -1.98 2.07 9.24
C LEU A 51 -2.70 0.71 9.28
N GLU A 52 -2.22 -0.23 10.07
CA GLU A 52 -2.86 -1.53 10.29
C GLU A 52 -3.11 -1.72 11.79
N ASP A 53 -4.35 -1.94 12.19
CA ASP A 53 -4.74 -2.14 13.60
C ASP A 53 -4.18 -1.07 14.55
N GLY A 54 -4.16 0.18 14.08
CA GLY A 54 -3.65 1.34 14.83
C GLY A 54 -2.12 1.47 14.89
N LYS A 55 -1.38 0.59 14.21
CA LYS A 55 0.09 0.65 14.10
C LYS A 55 0.52 1.16 12.73
N GLN A 56 1.47 2.07 12.72
CA GLN A 56 2.07 2.54 11.48
C GLN A 56 3.04 1.48 10.94
N LEU A 57 2.94 1.23 9.65
CA LEU A 57 3.76 0.30 8.88
C LEU A 57 4.37 1.02 7.69
N ILE A 58 5.59 0.63 7.34
CA ILE A 58 6.26 1.05 6.11
C ILE A 58 6.50 -0.22 5.30
N LEU A 59 5.81 -0.34 4.19
CA LEU A 59 5.95 -1.45 3.25
C LEU A 59 6.88 -1.02 2.12
N ARG A 60 7.97 -1.75 1.92
CA ARG A 60 8.94 -1.48 0.84
C ARG A 60 8.41 -2.04 -0.48
N VAL A 61 8.56 -1.26 -1.55
CA VAL A 61 8.29 -1.72 -2.90
C VAL A 61 9.51 -2.53 -3.34
N HIS A 62 9.39 -3.86 -3.39
CA HIS A 62 10.41 -4.71 -3.98
C HIS A 62 10.25 -4.63 -5.50
N GLN A 63 11.11 -3.84 -6.14
CA GLN A 63 11.22 -3.79 -7.60
C GLN A 63 11.95 -5.01 -8.15
#